data_AF-A0A7W0NK24-F1
#
_entry.id   AF-A0A7W0NK24-F1
#
_cell.length_a   1.000
_cell.length_b   1.000
_cell.length_c   1.000
_cell.angle_alpha   90.00
_cell.angle_beta   90.00
_cell.angle_gamma   90.00
#
_symmetry.space_group_name_H-M   'P 1'
#
loop_
_entity.id
_entity.type
_entity.pdbx_description
1 polymer ?
#
loop_
_entity_poly.entity_id
_entity_poly.type
_entity_poly.pdbx_seq_one_letter_code
_entity_poly.pdbx_strand_id
1 'polypeptide(L)'
;MSKRWRRGIHRVDFFVDGRLLYTDRVYPFAFRGGAGWNTRTVADGSHLLSIRVHGRRGYRARKTIPVRVDNPPIALALGGIGDHGAVRGDVALTVRASEPVERIALYVDGRPVSRDGSAPYTLHWNSENAEEGPRDLLVYARARSGRRVALTVPVVVANAGDLPQSLDVALGGAPLAPSE
;
A
#
# COMPACT_ATOMS: atom_id res chain seq x y z
N MET A 1 49.46 15.00 -0.97
CA MET A 1 48.55 15.64 -1.94
C MET A 1 47.14 15.76 -1.35
N SER A 2 46.76 16.91 -0.80
CA SER A 2 45.43 17.08 -0.17
C SER A 2 44.36 17.30 -1.24
N LYS A 3 43.26 16.54 -1.17
CA LYS A 3 42.12 16.54 -2.10
C LYS A 3 41.43 17.91 -2.17
N ARG A 4 41.96 18.84 -2.97
CA ARG A 4 41.41 20.20 -3.19
C ARG A 4 39.98 20.22 -3.77
N TRP A 5 39.50 19.12 -4.34
CA TRP A 5 38.13 19.02 -4.86
C TRP A 5 37.05 19.12 -3.77
N ARG A 6 37.35 18.80 -2.50
CA ARG A 6 36.37 18.83 -1.39
C ARG A 6 35.93 20.24 -0.97
N ARG A 7 36.80 21.25 -1.13
CA ARG A 7 36.53 22.65 -0.73
C ARG A 7 35.77 23.46 -1.79
N GLY A 8 35.58 22.88 -2.98
CA GLY A 8 34.95 23.55 -4.11
C GLY A 8 33.46 23.26 -4.26
N ILE A 9 32.97 22.14 -3.73
CA ILE A 9 31.57 21.72 -3.86
C ILE A 9 30.74 22.43 -2.78
N HIS A 10 29.63 23.03 -3.18
CA HIS A 10 28.70 23.70 -2.25
C HIS A 10 27.30 23.08 -2.28
N ARG A 11 27.00 22.21 -3.26
CA ARG A 11 25.69 21.57 -3.39
C ARG A 11 25.78 20.24 -4.12
N VAL A 12 25.03 19.25 -3.65
CA VAL A 12 24.79 17.98 -4.32
C VAL A 12 23.28 17.74 -4.37
N ASP A 13 22.75 17.57 -5.58
CA ASP A 13 21.35 17.33 -5.84
C ASP A 13 21.12 15.85 -6.20
N PHE A 14 20.19 15.20 -5.52
CA PHE A 14 19.83 13.79 -5.68
C PHE A 14 18.48 13.66 -6.37
N PHE A 15 18.43 12.92 -7.46
CA PHE A 15 17.25 12.75 -8.30
C PHE A 15 16.92 11.28 -8.49
N VAL A 16 15.63 10.97 -8.62
CA VAL A 16 15.12 9.69 -9.12
C VAL A 16 14.25 9.97 -10.34
N ASP A 17 14.55 9.32 -11.46
CA ASP A 17 13.85 9.50 -12.74
C ASP A 17 13.72 10.97 -13.16
N GLY A 18 14.77 11.75 -12.88
CA GLY A 18 14.82 13.18 -13.18
C GLY A 18 14.09 14.08 -12.19
N ARG A 19 13.32 13.54 -11.23
CA ARG A 19 12.70 14.30 -10.14
C ARG A 19 13.70 14.55 -9.01
N LEU A 20 13.89 15.81 -8.63
CA LEU A 20 14.71 16.17 -7.47
C LEU A 20 14.05 15.67 -6.19
N LEU A 21 14.78 14.85 -5.41
CA LEU A 21 14.30 14.34 -4.12
C LEU A 21 14.95 15.03 -2.94
N TYR A 22 16.22 15.43 -3.07
CA TYR A 22 16.96 16.05 -1.99
C TYR A 22 18.12 16.90 -2.50
N THR A 23 18.38 18.00 -1.82
CA THR A 23 19.56 18.84 -2.04
C THR A 23 20.36 18.87 -0.75
N ASP A 24 21.60 18.40 -0.83
CA ASP A 24 22.56 18.52 0.26
C ASP A 24 23.51 19.70 0.02
N ARG A 25 23.71 20.51 1.05
CA ARG A 25 24.65 21.65 1.06
C ARG A 25 25.71 21.51 2.14
N VAL A 26 25.68 20.42 2.91
CA VAL A 26 26.55 20.19 4.06
C VAL A 26 27.51 19.05 3.74
N TYR A 27 28.79 19.29 3.94
CA TYR A 27 29.80 18.24 3.84
C TYR A 27 29.83 17.44 5.16
N PRO A 28 29.98 16.11 5.13
CA PRO A 28 30.12 15.23 3.97
C PRO A 28 28.78 14.98 3.25
N PHE A 29 28.77 15.22 1.93
CA PHE A 29 27.53 15.11 1.16
C PHE A 29 26.98 13.68 1.15
N ALA A 30 25.71 13.53 1.52
CA ALA A 30 25.01 12.27 1.55
C ALA A 30 23.51 12.47 1.31
N PHE A 31 22.85 11.45 0.73
CA PHE A 31 21.40 11.50 0.58
C PHE A 31 20.76 11.56 1.97
N ARG A 32 20.09 12.68 2.29
CA ARG A 32 19.44 12.92 3.59
C ARG A 32 20.38 12.63 4.77
N GLY A 33 21.64 13.09 4.68
CA GLY A 33 22.63 12.90 5.74
C GLY A 33 23.02 11.43 5.99
N GLY A 34 22.79 10.53 5.03
CA GLY A 34 23.07 9.10 5.15
C GLY A 34 21.84 8.24 5.40
N ALA A 35 20.67 8.84 5.66
CA ALA A 35 19.41 8.09 5.79
C ALA A 35 18.97 7.40 4.48
N GLY A 36 19.55 7.79 3.35
CA GLY A 36 19.31 7.14 2.06
C GLY A 36 17.99 7.57 1.41
N TRP A 37 17.54 6.76 0.45
CA TRP A 37 16.33 6.99 -0.33
C TRP A 37 15.21 6.03 0.14
N ASN A 38 14.04 6.58 0.47
CA ASN A 38 12.84 5.78 0.71
C ASN A 38 12.21 5.31 -0.61
N THR A 39 12.42 4.04 -0.95
CA THR A 39 11.94 3.39 -2.17
C THR A 39 10.43 3.18 -2.23
N ARG A 40 9.72 3.24 -1.10
CA ARG A 40 8.23 3.13 -1.05
C ARG A 40 7.51 4.33 -1.64
N THR A 41 8.25 5.36 -2.07
CA THR A 41 7.70 6.57 -2.70
C THR A 41 7.60 6.48 -4.22
N VAL A 42 8.10 5.40 -4.82
CA VAL A 42 8.04 5.10 -6.26
C VAL A 42 7.53 3.68 -6.48
N ALA A 43 7.11 3.37 -7.71
CA ALA A 43 6.71 2.02 -8.09
C ALA A 43 7.89 1.03 -8.03
N ASP A 44 7.61 -0.27 -8.01
CA ASP A 44 8.65 -1.27 -8.20
C ASP A 44 9.04 -1.34 -9.69
N GLY A 45 10.30 -1.64 -9.98
CA GLY A 45 10.83 -1.68 -11.35
C GLY A 45 12.16 -0.95 -11.52
N SER A 46 12.49 -0.61 -12.77
CA SER A 46 13.74 0.06 -13.12
C SER A 46 13.63 1.58 -12.91
N HIS A 47 14.61 2.16 -12.22
CA HIS A 47 14.71 3.59 -11.94
C HIS A 47 16.13 4.11 -12.22
N LEU A 48 16.25 5.41 -12.43
CA LEU A 48 17.53 6.10 -12.61
C LEU A 48 17.83 7.00 -11.41
N LEU A 49 18.78 6.59 -10.57
CA LEU A 49 19.33 7.46 -9.53
C LEU A 49 20.37 8.39 -10.15
N SER A 50 20.15 9.70 -10.10
CA SER A 50 21.09 10.69 -10.61
C SER A 50 21.58 11.61 -9.51
N ILE A 51 22.89 11.84 -9.48
CA ILE A 51 23.55 12.78 -8.57
C ILE A 51 24.13 13.89 -9.42
N ARG A 52 23.81 15.14 -9.11
CA ARG A 52 24.41 16.32 -9.73
C ARG A 52 25.19 17.10 -8.68
N VAL A 53 26.45 17.37 -8.97
CA VAL A 53 27.38 18.07 -8.08
C VAL A 53 27.60 19.46 -8.63
N HIS A 54 27.56 20.46 -7.74
CA HIS A 54 27.79 21.86 -8.06
C HIS A 54 28.91 22.42 -7.19
N GLY A 55 29.88 23.07 -7.84
CA GLY A 55 31.02 23.68 -7.19
C GLY A 55 31.32 25.10 -7.67
N ARG A 56 32.37 25.69 -7.09
CA ARG A 56 32.88 27.02 -7.46
C ARG A 56 33.39 27.04 -8.90
N ARG A 57 33.49 28.24 -9.48
CA ARG A 57 34.02 28.48 -10.84
C ARG A 57 33.34 27.64 -11.92
N GLY A 58 32.03 27.43 -11.80
CA GLY A 58 31.24 26.68 -12.77
C GLY A 58 31.40 25.16 -12.73
N TYR A 59 32.14 24.60 -11.76
CA TYR A 59 32.31 23.15 -11.65
C TYR A 59 30.96 22.43 -11.54
N ARG A 60 30.71 21.50 -12.46
CA ARG A 60 29.51 20.66 -12.49
C ARG A 60 29.92 19.25 -12.84
N ALA A 61 29.38 18.28 -12.11
CA ALA A 61 29.51 16.86 -12.45
C ALA A 61 28.16 16.16 -12.30
N ARG A 62 27.96 15.08 -13.06
CA ARG A 62 26.76 14.25 -12.97
C ARG A 62 27.19 12.78 -12.99
N LYS A 63 26.52 11.97 -12.19
CA LYS A 63 26.52 10.51 -12.34
C LYS A 63 25.08 10.02 -12.33
N THR A 64 24.77 9.06 -13.19
CA THR A 64 23.47 8.38 -13.21
C THR A 64 23.72 6.88 -13.12
N ILE A 65 22.95 6.20 -12.29
CA ILE A 65 23.07 4.77 -12.02
C ILE A 65 21.68 4.15 -12.18
N PRO A 66 21.51 3.14 -13.05
CA PRO A 66 20.29 2.36 -13.07
C PRO A 66 20.20 1.52 -11.81
N VAL A 67 19.03 1.49 -11.20
CA VAL A 67 18.71 0.68 -10.02
C VAL A 67 17.38 -0.02 -10.24
N ARG A 68 17.17 -1.15 -9.57
CA ARG A 68 15.87 -1.82 -9.54
C ARG A 68 15.29 -1.66 -8.14
N VAL A 69 14.09 -1.11 -8.07
CA VAL A 69 13.29 -1.04 -6.85
C VAL A 69 12.42 -2.28 -6.77
N ASP A 70 12.48 -2.95 -5.63
CA ASP A 70 11.69 -4.14 -5.34
C ASP A 70 11.30 -4.10 -3.86
N ASN A 71 10.13 -3.51 -3.57
CA ASN A 71 9.62 -3.44 -2.21
C ASN A 71 8.75 -4.68 -1.90
N PRO A 72 8.68 -5.14 -0.64
CA PRO A 72 7.73 -6.18 -0.25
C PRO A 72 6.29 -5.82 -0.63
N PRO A 73 5.42 -6.79 -1.00
CA PRO A 73 4.02 -6.52 -1.28
C PRO A 73 3.33 -5.77 -0.14
N ILE A 74 2.36 -4.91 -0.46
CA ILE A 74 1.50 -4.29 0.55
C ILE A 74 0.57 -5.39 1.07
N ALA A 75 0.56 -5.62 2.38
CA ALA A 75 -0.41 -6.50 3.01
C ALA A 75 -1.59 -5.68 3.54
N LEU A 76 -2.80 -6.21 3.36
CA LEU A 76 -4.03 -5.69 3.97
C LEU A 76 -4.55 -6.69 4.99
N ALA A 77 -5.03 -6.19 6.12
CA ALA A 77 -5.79 -6.95 7.10
C ALA A 77 -7.12 -6.26 7.34
N LEU A 78 -8.20 -7.04 7.27
CA LEU A 78 -9.56 -6.58 7.51
C LEU A 78 -9.98 -6.95 8.94
N GLY A 79 -10.78 -6.10 9.57
CA GLY A 79 -11.48 -6.39 10.82
C GLY A 79 -12.92 -5.91 10.78
N GLY A 80 -13.76 -6.45 11.65
CA GLY A 80 -15.20 -6.18 11.70
C GLY A 80 -16.05 -7.31 11.11
N ILE A 81 -15.47 -8.10 10.20
CA ILE A 81 -16.06 -9.34 9.67
C ILE A 81 -15.00 -10.44 9.61
N GLY A 82 -15.41 -11.69 9.75
CA GLY A 82 -14.59 -12.87 9.47
C GLY A 82 -14.90 -13.45 8.09
N ASP A 83 -14.04 -14.37 7.63
CA ASP A 83 -14.29 -15.13 6.40
C ASP A 83 -15.60 -15.91 6.53
N HIS A 84 -16.41 -15.85 5.47
CA HIS A 84 -17.75 -16.44 5.41
C HIS A 84 -18.73 -15.95 6.49
N GLY A 85 -18.43 -14.82 7.16
CA GLY A 85 -19.32 -14.24 8.16
C GLY A 85 -20.63 -13.75 7.55
N ALA A 86 -21.73 -13.92 8.29
CA ALA A 86 -23.00 -13.35 7.93
C ALA A 86 -23.01 -11.84 8.15
N VAL A 87 -23.56 -11.11 7.18
CA VAL A 87 -23.68 -9.66 7.19
C VAL A 87 -25.14 -9.26 7.01
N ARG A 88 -25.55 -8.22 7.74
CA ARG A 88 -26.90 -7.67 7.71
C ARG A 88 -26.86 -6.19 8.10
N GLY A 89 -27.64 -5.37 7.41
CA GLY A 89 -27.76 -3.95 7.73
C GLY A 89 -26.45 -3.20 7.48
N ASP A 90 -26.11 -2.29 8.39
CA ASP A 90 -24.89 -1.51 8.31
C ASP A 90 -23.66 -2.33 8.75
N VAL A 91 -22.80 -2.63 7.78
CA VAL A 91 -21.51 -3.32 7.97
C VAL A 91 -20.40 -2.28 8.06
N ALA A 92 -19.67 -2.28 9.18
CA ALA A 92 -18.48 -1.46 9.39
C ALA A 92 -17.21 -2.31 9.34
N LEU A 93 -16.26 -1.92 8.50
CA LEU A 93 -14.99 -2.60 8.31
C LEU A 93 -13.84 -1.69 8.72
N THR A 94 -12.89 -2.23 9.47
CA THR A 94 -11.61 -1.57 9.74
C THR A 94 -10.55 -2.18 8.86
N VAL A 95 -9.70 -1.36 8.25
CA VAL A 95 -8.61 -1.84 7.38
C VAL A 95 -7.27 -1.41 7.93
N ARG A 96 -6.34 -2.37 8.04
CA ARG A 96 -4.93 -2.12 8.35
C ARG A 96 -4.09 -2.43 7.13
N ALA A 97 -3.23 -1.50 6.73
CA ALA A 97 -2.24 -1.71 5.68
C ALA A 97 -0.84 -1.82 6.29
N SER A 98 0.03 -2.67 5.74
CA SER A 98 1.41 -2.85 6.20
C SER A 98 2.30 -1.62 5.97
N GLU A 99 1.86 -0.69 5.13
CA GLU A 99 2.49 0.60 4.88
C GLU A 99 1.43 1.68 4.59
N PRO A 100 1.76 2.98 4.68
CA PRO A 100 0.81 4.05 4.38
C PRO A 100 0.30 3.99 2.94
N VAL A 101 -1.02 3.95 2.78
CA VAL A 101 -1.69 4.00 1.47
C VAL A 101 -2.41 5.34 1.31
N GLU A 102 -2.59 5.77 0.06
CA GLU A 102 -3.27 7.03 -0.27
C GLU A 102 -4.79 6.88 -0.23
N ARG A 103 -5.29 5.69 -0.56
CA ARG A 103 -6.72 5.40 -0.64
C ARG A 103 -7.00 3.92 -0.48
N ILE A 104 -8.08 3.62 0.22
CA ILE A 104 -8.73 2.30 0.28
C ILE A 104 -10.17 2.46 -0.23
N ALA A 105 -10.69 1.46 -0.92
CA ALA A 105 -12.07 1.40 -1.37
C ALA A 105 -12.64 -0.01 -1.20
N LEU A 106 -13.91 -0.07 -0.80
CA LEU A 106 -14.71 -1.29 -0.75
C LEU A 106 -15.54 -1.40 -2.02
N TYR A 107 -15.50 -2.55 -2.67
CA TYR A 107 -16.36 -2.91 -3.78
C TYR A 107 -17.23 -4.10 -3.40
N VAL A 108 -18.48 -4.06 -3.82
CA VAL A 108 -19.46 -5.15 -3.74
C VAL A 108 -20.03 -5.33 -5.13
N ASP A 109 -19.98 -6.54 -5.68
CA ASP A 109 -20.38 -6.87 -7.06
C ASP A 109 -19.76 -5.94 -8.12
N GLY A 110 -18.48 -5.61 -7.93
CA GLY A 110 -17.74 -4.73 -8.82
C GLY A 110 -18.10 -3.23 -8.71
N ARG A 111 -19.03 -2.84 -7.83
CA ARG A 111 -19.41 -1.44 -7.60
C ARG A 111 -18.74 -0.87 -6.35
N PRO A 112 -18.10 0.32 -6.41
CA PRO A 112 -17.52 0.93 -5.22
C PRO A 112 -18.61 1.45 -4.30
N VAL A 113 -18.70 0.91 -3.09
CA VAL A 113 -19.70 1.30 -2.08
C VAL A 113 -19.12 2.19 -0.99
N SER A 114 -17.81 2.15 -0.78
CA SER A 114 -17.13 2.96 0.25
C SER A 114 -15.69 3.30 -0.15
N ARG A 115 -15.15 4.37 0.43
CA ARG A 115 -13.75 4.76 0.27
C ARG A 115 -13.25 5.55 1.47
N ASP A 116 -11.97 5.41 1.77
CA ASP A 116 -11.28 6.19 2.79
C ASP A 116 -9.87 6.57 2.29
N GLY A 117 -9.43 7.80 2.60
CA GLY A 117 -8.14 8.36 2.19
C GLY A 117 -7.17 8.57 3.36
N SER A 118 -7.57 8.33 4.60
CA SER A 118 -6.78 8.66 5.78
C SER A 118 -6.86 7.58 6.85
N ALA A 119 -5.70 7.14 7.34
CA ALA A 119 -5.66 6.22 8.48
C ALA A 119 -6.14 6.93 9.77
N PRO A 120 -6.84 6.23 10.70
CA PRO A 120 -7.25 4.83 10.63
C PRO A 120 -8.38 4.61 9.61
N TYR A 121 -8.23 3.60 8.74
CA TYR A 121 -9.16 3.43 7.61
C TYR A 121 -10.42 2.69 8.03
N THR A 122 -11.58 3.26 7.72
CA THR A 122 -12.90 2.65 7.95
C THR A 122 -13.73 2.66 6.67
N LEU A 123 -14.35 1.52 6.37
CA LEU A 123 -15.26 1.35 5.24
C LEU A 123 -16.63 0.95 5.76
N HIS A 124 -17.67 1.41 5.07
CA HIS A 124 -19.06 1.18 5.46
C HIS A 124 -19.87 0.69 4.25
N TRP A 125 -20.71 -0.30 4.49
CA TRP A 125 -21.65 -0.80 3.49
C TRP A 125 -22.96 -1.18 4.15
N ASN A 126 -24.08 -0.67 3.63
CA ASN A 126 -25.41 -1.13 4.03
C ASN A 126 -25.84 -2.28 3.11
N SER A 127 -26.07 -3.46 3.68
CA SER A 127 -26.42 -4.68 2.95
C SER A 127 -27.93 -4.86 2.72
N GLU A 128 -28.81 -4.00 3.25
CA GLU A 128 -30.27 -4.24 3.30
C GLU A 128 -30.90 -4.47 1.93
N ASN A 129 -30.35 -3.82 0.90
CA ASN A 129 -30.83 -3.93 -0.48
C ASN A 129 -29.99 -4.89 -1.33
N ALA A 130 -29.01 -5.57 -0.74
CA ALA A 130 -28.24 -6.60 -1.42
C ALA A 130 -29.03 -7.91 -1.45
N GLU A 131 -28.85 -8.65 -2.55
CA GLU A 131 -29.37 -10.01 -2.66
C GLU A 131 -28.75 -10.91 -1.58
N GLU A 132 -29.56 -11.83 -1.07
CA GLU A 132 -29.13 -12.78 -0.06
C GLU A 132 -28.16 -13.83 -0.61
N GLY A 133 -27.36 -14.40 0.28
CA GLY A 133 -26.42 -15.46 -0.05
C GLY A 133 -24.98 -14.99 -0.23
N PRO A 134 -24.13 -15.83 -0.86
CA PRO A 134 -22.69 -15.60 -0.94
C PRO A 134 -22.33 -14.34 -1.73
N ARG A 135 -21.40 -13.55 -1.19
CA ARG A 135 -20.87 -12.34 -1.82
C ARG A 135 -19.37 -12.22 -1.56
N ASP A 136 -18.66 -11.64 -2.51
CA ASP A 136 -17.25 -11.29 -2.36
C ASP A 136 -17.10 -9.78 -2.12
N LEU A 137 -16.58 -9.43 -0.94
CA LEU A 137 -16.18 -8.05 -0.63
C LEU A 137 -14.75 -7.82 -1.11
N LEU A 138 -14.57 -6.92 -2.07
CA LEU A 138 -13.26 -6.58 -2.61
C LEU A 138 -12.77 -5.28 -1.96
N VAL A 139 -11.72 -5.39 -1.14
CA VAL A 139 -11.03 -4.24 -0.55
C VAL A 139 -9.80 -3.94 -1.39
N TYR A 140 -9.80 -2.78 -2.05
CA TYR A 140 -8.73 -2.32 -2.91
C TYR A 140 -7.97 -1.16 -2.27
N ALA A 141 -6.64 -1.22 -2.27
CA ALA A 141 -5.78 -0.14 -1.79
C ALA A 141 -4.80 0.34 -2.85
N ARG A 142 -4.52 1.65 -2.83
CA ARG A 142 -3.51 2.30 -3.68
C ARG A 142 -2.56 3.13 -2.82
N ALA A 143 -1.28 2.87 -2.94
CA ALA A 143 -0.22 3.67 -2.33
C ALA A 143 0.15 4.89 -3.18
N ARG A 144 0.78 5.89 -2.56
CA ARG A 144 1.28 7.10 -3.25
C ARG A 144 2.32 6.80 -4.33
N SER A 145 3.08 5.71 -4.16
CA SER A 145 4.00 5.17 -5.16
C SER A 145 3.32 4.72 -6.46
N GLY A 146 2.00 4.53 -6.43
CA GLY A 146 1.23 3.92 -7.51
C GLY A 146 1.09 2.40 -7.36
N ARG A 147 1.74 1.77 -6.37
CA ARG A 147 1.55 0.36 -6.01
C ARG A 147 0.10 0.11 -5.58
N ARG A 148 -0.42 -1.07 -5.92
CA ARG A 148 -1.82 -1.45 -5.73
C ARG A 148 -1.90 -2.85 -5.16
N VAL A 149 -2.88 -3.08 -4.29
CA VAL A 149 -3.21 -4.40 -3.77
C VAL A 149 -4.72 -4.52 -3.59
N ALA A 150 -5.21 -5.75 -3.67
CA ALA A 150 -6.58 -6.09 -3.35
C ALA A 150 -6.62 -7.28 -2.39
N LEU A 151 -7.63 -7.30 -1.53
CA LEU A 151 -8.02 -8.42 -0.68
C LEU A 151 -9.49 -8.72 -0.97
N THR A 152 -9.82 -9.98 -1.20
CA THR A 152 -11.21 -10.45 -1.33
C THR A 152 -11.58 -11.18 -0.06
N VAL A 153 -12.74 -10.84 0.51
CA VAL A 153 -13.31 -11.49 1.70
C VAL A 153 -14.68 -12.04 1.35
N PRO A 154 -14.88 -13.36 1.36
CA PRO A 154 -16.18 -13.95 1.13
C PRO A 154 -17.07 -13.74 2.35
N VAL A 155 -18.34 -13.40 2.13
CA VAL A 155 -19.37 -13.19 3.18
C VAL A 155 -20.68 -13.81 2.74
N VAL A 156 -21.64 -13.91 3.67
CA VAL A 156 -23.01 -14.30 3.38
C VAL A 156 -23.97 -13.18 3.76
N VAL A 157 -24.71 -12.64 2.80
CA VAL A 157 -25.76 -11.65 3.08
C VAL A 157 -26.99 -12.38 3.62
N ALA A 158 -27.41 -12.01 4.83
CA ALA A 158 -28.50 -12.66 5.58
C ALA A 158 -29.51 -11.63 6.09
N ASN A 159 -30.19 -10.93 5.17
CA ASN A 159 -31.06 -9.81 5.52
C ASN A 159 -32.39 -10.24 6.15
N ALA A 160 -32.97 -11.37 5.72
CA ALA A 160 -34.19 -11.96 6.27
C ALA A 160 -34.00 -12.58 7.66
N GLY A 161 -32.74 -12.84 8.06
CA GLY A 161 -32.40 -13.39 9.39
C GLY A 161 -32.69 -14.88 9.56
N ASP A 162 -33.02 -15.59 8.49
CA ASP A 162 -33.22 -17.03 8.41
C ASP A 162 -31.99 -17.81 7.91
N LEU A 163 -31.00 -17.11 7.34
CA LEU A 163 -29.72 -17.68 6.95
C LEU A 163 -28.73 -17.77 8.13
N PRO A 164 -27.94 -18.85 8.23
CA PRO A 164 -26.99 -19.08 9.34
C PRO A 164 -25.84 -18.07 9.35
N GLN A 165 -25.21 -17.91 10.51
CA GLN A 165 -24.15 -16.93 10.75
C GLN A 165 -22.86 -17.16 9.93
N SER A 166 -22.69 -18.35 9.34
CA SER A 166 -21.65 -18.64 8.36
C SER A 166 -22.04 -19.76 7.40
N LEU A 167 -21.36 -19.81 6.25
CA LEU A 167 -21.58 -20.86 5.25
C LEU A 167 -21.18 -22.26 5.76
N ASP A 168 -20.13 -22.34 6.60
CA ASP A 168 -19.66 -23.59 7.19
C ASP A 168 -20.69 -24.24 8.12
N VAL A 169 -21.47 -23.42 8.83
CA VAL A 169 -22.60 -23.89 9.66
C VAL A 169 -23.75 -24.38 8.77
N ALA A 170 -23.97 -23.75 7.61
CA ALA A 170 -25.01 -24.13 6.66
C ALA A 170 -24.75 -25.48 5.99
N LEU A 171 -23.48 -25.78 5.68
CA LEU A 171 -23.08 -26.99 4.95
C LEU A 171 -22.85 -28.22 5.84
N GLY A 172 -23.08 -28.10 7.16
CA GLY A 172 -22.93 -29.21 8.09
C GLY A 172 -21.50 -29.72 8.14
N GLY A 173 -20.60 -28.94 8.75
CA GLY A 173 -19.26 -29.43 9.10
C GLY A 173 -19.35 -30.64 10.04
N ALA A 174 -19.42 -31.84 9.48
CA ALA A 174 -19.13 -33.06 10.21
C ALA A 174 -17.62 -33.08 10.49
N PRO A 175 -17.17 -33.24 11.74
CA PRO A 175 -15.75 -33.50 11.99
C PRO A 175 -15.38 -34.80 11.28
N LEU A 176 -14.34 -34.77 10.45
CA LEU A 176 -13.71 -35.99 9.94
C LEU A 176 -13.26 -36.80 11.16
N ALA A 177 -13.97 -37.90 11.45
CA ALA A 177 -13.52 -38.84 12.46
C ALA A 177 -12.14 -39.38 12.05
N PRO A 178 -11.18 -39.52 12.99
CA PRO A 178 -9.90 -40.14 12.68
C PRO A 178 -10.13 -41.61 12.32
N SER A 179 -9.60 -42.02 11.18
CA SER A 179 -9.52 -43.43 10.77
C SER A 179 -8.58 -44.17 11.72
N GLU A 180 -9.09 -45.25 12.34
CA GLU A 180 -8.31 -46.26 13.07
C GLU A 180 -7.29 -46.98 12.18
#